data_AF-A0A4D6WX59-F1
#
_entry.id   AF-A0A4D6WX59-F1
#
_cell.length_a   1.000
_cell.length_b   1.000
_cell.length_c   1.000
_cell.angle_alpha   90.00
_cell.angle_beta   90.00
_cell.angle_gamma   90.00
#
_symmetry.space_group_name_H-M   'P 1'
#
loop_
_entity.id
_entity.type
_entity.pdbx_description
1 polymer ?
#
loop_
_entity_poly.entity_id
_entity_poly.type
_entity_poly.pdbx_seq_one_letter_code
_entity_poly.pdbx_strand_id
1 'polypeptide(L)'
;MFITIISSKYLNLKFKYIKCKIICLLFGFFIATTLSTISAQTGDWSIIAAAIIVAYSEVISKIVYKYKNKKLIIFTIINNLKIGIIYGLLVDAFKLGS
;
A
#
# COMPACT_ATOMS: atom_id res chain seq x y z
N MET A 1 23.81 22.93 22.76
CA MET A 1 24.29 22.69 21.37
C MET A 1 24.30 21.21 20.98
N PHE A 2 24.79 20.27 21.80
CA PHE A 2 24.74 18.84 21.48
C PHE A 2 23.32 18.23 21.46
N ILE A 3 22.47 18.60 22.43
CA ILE A 3 21.08 18.10 22.53
C ILE A 3 20.23 18.53 21.33
N THR A 4 20.45 19.74 20.81
CA THR A 4 19.74 20.25 19.62
C THR A 4 20.13 19.52 18.34
N ILE A 5 21.39 19.08 18.23
CA ILE A 5 21.89 18.28 17.09
C ILE A 5 21.30 16.85 17.11
N ILE A 6 21.16 16.26 18.30
CA ILE A 6 20.54 14.92 18.45
C ILE A 6 19.05 14.99 18.09
N SER A 7 18.35 16.01 18.58
CA SER A 7 16.93 16.23 18.27
C SER A 7 16.70 16.44 16.77
N SER A 8 17.54 17.24 16.09
CA SER A 8 17.40 17.47 14.65
C SER A 8 17.63 16.20 13.81
N LYS A 9 18.58 15.35 14.23
CA LYS A 9 18.86 14.07 13.56
C LYS A 9 17.69 13.08 13.71
N TYR A 10 17.08 13.01 14.90
CA TYR A 10 15.89 12.18 15.14
C TYR A 10 14.68 12.66 14.33
N LEU A 11 14.47 13.98 14.27
CA LEU A 11 13.41 14.58 13.48
C LEU A 11 13.55 14.24 11.99
N ASN A 12 14.77 14.34 11.44
CA ASN A 12 15.04 14.04 10.03
C ASN A 12 14.81 12.55 9.70
N LEU A 13 15.22 11.63 10.58
CA LEU A 13 14.93 10.20 10.44
C LEU A 13 13.43 9.91 10.44
N LYS A 14 12.67 10.54 11.35
CA LYS A 14 11.21 10.41 11.42
C LYS A 14 10.55 10.94 10.14
N PHE A 15 11.00 12.09 9.63
CA PHE A 15 10.52 12.63 8.35
C PHE A 15 10.85 11.72 7.17
N LYS A 16 12.07 11.18 7.06
CA LYS A 16 12.45 10.23 6.00
C LYS A 16 11.55 9.00 6.01
N TYR A 17 11.25 8.49 7.20
CA TYR A 17 10.36 7.34 7.38
C TYR A 17 8.92 7.65 6.95
N ILE A 18 8.36 8.79 7.36
CA ILE A 18 7.02 9.23 6.95
C ILE A 18 6.94 9.44 5.43
N LYS A 19 7.94 10.10 4.83
CA LYS A 19 8.03 10.29 3.37
C LYS A 19 7.96 8.95 2.63
N CYS A 20 8.74 7.96 3.08
CA CYS A 20 8.74 6.63 2.49
C CYS A 20 7.37 5.95 2.56
N LYS A 21 6.65 6.09 3.70
CA LYS A 21 5.29 5.57 3.84
C LYS A 21 4.30 6.20 2.86
N ILE A 22 4.34 7.53 2.73
CA ILE A 22 3.43 8.28 1.84
C ILE A 22 3.69 7.89 0.38
N ILE A 23 4.95 7.85 -0.05
CA ILE A 23 5.32 7.44 -1.41
C ILE A 23 4.82 6.03 -1.70
N CYS A 24 4.98 5.11 -0.74
CA CYS A 24 4.53 3.74 -0.89
C CYS A 24 3.00 3.61 -0.98
N LEU A 25 2.27 4.42 -0.21
CA LEU A 25 0.81 4.47 -0.26
C LEU A 25 0.32 5.02 -1.60
N LEU A 26 0.89 6.14 -2.07
CA LEU A 26 0.56 6.75 -3.37
C LEU A 26 0.89 5.81 -4.53
N PHE A 27 2.00 5.08 -4.44
CA PHE A 27 2.37 4.09 -5.43
C PHE A 27 1.37 2.91 -5.46
N GLY A 28 0.93 2.44 -4.30
CA GLY A 28 -0.15 1.45 -4.22
C GLY A 28 -1.46 1.94 -4.83
N PHE A 29 -1.82 3.19 -4.60
CA PHE A 29 -3.00 3.82 -5.21
C PHE A 29 -2.89 3.86 -6.75
N PHE A 30 -1.73 4.21 -7.28
CA PHE A 30 -1.47 4.21 -8.72
C PHE A 30 -1.57 2.81 -9.35
N ILE A 31 -1.08 1.77 -8.66
CA ILE A 31 -1.25 0.38 -9.11
C ILE A 31 -2.73 0.00 -9.16
N ALA A 32 -3.52 0.40 -8.15
CA ALA A 32 -4.95 0.10 -8.15
C ALA A 32 -5.70 0.75 -9.31
N THR A 33 -5.45 2.02 -9.60
CA THR A 33 -6.12 2.73 -10.70
C THR A 33 -5.74 2.14 -12.06
N THR A 34 -4.46 1.79 -12.25
CA THR A 34 -4.02 1.12 -13.49
C THR A 34 -4.64 -0.27 -13.65
N LEU A 35 -4.69 -1.09 -12.59
CA LEU A 35 -5.38 -2.39 -12.61
C LEU A 35 -6.88 -2.26 -12.91
N SER A 36 -7.53 -1.26 -12.33
CA SER A 36 -8.94 -0.94 -12.57
C SER A 36 -9.19 -0.60 -14.05
N THR A 37 -8.36 0.26 -14.65
CA THR A 37 -8.48 0.62 -16.07
C THR A 37 -8.27 -0.55 -17.03
N ILE A 38 -7.29 -1.42 -16.75
CA ILE A 38 -7.01 -2.60 -17.59
C ILE A 38 -8.19 -3.58 -17.51
N SER A 39 -8.67 -3.86 -16.30
CA SER A 39 -9.77 -4.80 -16.09
C SER A 39 -11.07 -4.29 -16.71
N ALA A 40 -11.34 -2.99 -16.59
CA ALA A 40 -12.50 -2.32 -17.18
C ALA A 40 -12.48 -2.33 -18.72
N GLN A 41 -11.30 -2.15 -19.33
CA GLN A 41 -11.17 -2.19 -20.79
C GLN A 41 -11.48 -3.57 -21.37
N THR A 42 -11.16 -4.64 -20.63
CA THR A 42 -11.39 -6.04 -21.07
C THR A 42 -12.78 -6.60 -20.76
N GLY A 43 -13.64 -5.86 -20.04
CA GLY A 43 -15.07 -6.14 -19.83
C GLY A 43 -15.42 -7.40 -19.03
N ASP A 44 -15.01 -8.57 -19.54
CA ASP A 44 -15.46 -9.89 -19.08
C ASP A 44 -14.55 -10.52 -18.01
N TRP A 45 -13.33 -10.01 -17.84
CA TRP A 45 -12.30 -10.59 -16.97
C TRP A 45 -12.30 -10.00 -15.55
N SER A 46 -13.26 -9.13 -15.22
CA SER A 46 -13.32 -8.39 -13.96
C SER A 46 -13.44 -9.31 -12.72
N ILE A 47 -14.21 -10.40 -12.81
CA ILE A 47 -14.37 -11.37 -11.72
C ILE A 47 -13.04 -12.10 -11.43
N ILE A 48 -12.32 -12.50 -12.48
CA ILE A 48 -11.04 -13.21 -12.35
C ILE A 48 -9.98 -12.26 -11.76
N ALA A 49 -9.96 -11.01 -12.21
CA ALA A 49 -9.08 -9.98 -11.67
C ALA A 49 -9.35 -9.74 -10.16
N ALA A 50 -10.62 -9.63 -9.77
CA ALA A 50 -11.00 -9.48 -8.36
C ALA A 50 -10.55 -10.67 -7.50
N ALA A 51 -10.73 -11.90 -7.99
CA ALA A 51 -10.28 -13.11 -7.29
C ALA A 51 -8.76 -13.14 -7.08
N ILE A 52 -7.98 -12.73 -8.09
CA ILE A 52 -6.51 -12.63 -8.01
C ILE A 52 -6.09 -11.58 -6.99
N ILE A 53 -6.73 -10.40 -7.00
CA ILE A 53 -6.43 -9.32 -6.05
C ILE A 53 -6.73 -9.77 -4.61
N VAL A 54 -7.86 -10.44 -4.38
CA VAL A 54 -8.23 -10.97 -3.06
C VAL A 54 -7.23 -12.04 -2.61
N ALA A 55 -6.89 -13.00 -3.47
CA ALA A 55 -5.91 -14.04 -3.16
C ALA A 55 -4.54 -13.44 -2.82
N TYR A 56 -4.08 -12.47 -3.61
CA TYR A 56 -2.83 -11.75 -3.33
C TYR A 56 -2.88 -11.00 -1.99
N SER A 57 -4.00 -10.34 -1.69
CA SER A 57 -4.18 -9.61 -0.44
C SER A 57 -4.12 -10.52 0.79
N GLU A 58 -4.62 -11.75 0.67
CA GLU A 58 -4.64 -12.77 1.73
C GLU A 58 -3.24 -13.38 1.93
N VAL A 59 -2.51 -13.64 0.83
CA VAL A 59 -1.11 -14.09 0.89
C VAL A 59 -0.25 -13.04 1.61
N ILE A 60 -0.41 -11.76 1.29
CA ILE A 60 0.30 -10.68 2.01
C ILE A 60 -0.07 -10.69 3.50
N SER A 61 -1.35 -10.80 3.85
CA SER A 61 -1.79 -10.89 5.25
C SER A 61 -1.06 -12.02 5.97
N LYS A 62 -1.10 -13.22 5.39
CA LYS A 62 -0.47 -14.41 5.97
C LYS A 62 1.03 -14.22 6.21
N ILE A 63 1.73 -13.60 5.26
CA ILE A 63 3.16 -13.28 5.40
C ILE A 63 3.37 -12.28 6.55
N VAL A 64 2.63 -11.18 6.58
CA VAL A 64 2.76 -10.15 7.63
C VAL A 64 2.49 -10.72 9.02
N TYR A 65 1.46 -11.56 9.17
CA TYR A 65 1.15 -12.19 10.45
C TYR A 65 2.21 -13.21 10.87
N LYS A 66 2.73 -14.02 9.94
CA LYS A 66 3.79 -14.99 10.22
C LYS A 66 5.07 -14.34 10.75
N TYR A 67 5.39 -13.13 10.27
CA TYR A 67 6.60 -12.42 10.66
C TYR A 67 6.35 -11.24 11.60
N LYS A 68 5.17 -11.17 12.25
CA LYS A 68 4.77 -10.08 13.15
C LYS A 68 5.78 -9.80 14.28
N ASN A 69 6.51 -10.82 14.74
CA ASN A 69 7.53 -10.68 15.77
C ASN A 69 8.83 -10.02 15.30
N LYS A 70 9.07 -9.92 13.98
CA LYS A 70 10.22 -9.22 13.42
C LYS A 70 9.77 -7.84 12.92
N LYS A 71 10.18 -6.77 13.61
CA LYS A 71 9.94 -5.36 13.19
C LYS A 71 10.77 -4.99 11.95
N LEU A 72 10.57 -5.68 10.83
CA LEU A 72 11.22 -5.34 9.57
C LEU A 72 10.49 -4.17 8.91
N ILE A 73 11.27 -3.15 8.52
CA ILE A 73 10.81 -2.00 7.75
C ILE A 73 10.12 -2.43 6.44
N ILE A 74 10.59 -3.53 5.84
CA ILE A 74 10.02 -4.10 4.61
C ILE A 74 8.54 -4.44 4.76
N PHE A 75 8.12 -5.02 5.90
CA PHE A 75 6.71 -5.35 6.14
C PHE A 75 5.87 -4.10 6.30
N THR A 76 6.45 -3.04 6.86
CA THR A 76 5.73 -1.75 6.96
C THR A 76 5.50 -1.16 5.57
N ILE A 77 6.50 -1.23 4.68
CA ILE A 77 6.38 -0.77 3.30
C ILE A 77 5.30 -1.58 2.58
N ILE A 78 5.38 -2.93 2.59
CA ILE A 78 4.39 -3.81 1.95
C ILE A 78 2.98 -3.53 2.48
N ASN A 79 2.82 -3.30 3.78
CA ASN A 79 1.51 -3.03 4.36
C ASN A 79 0.94 -1.67 3.92
N ASN A 80 1.77 -0.62 3.82
CA ASN A 80 1.32 0.67 3.29
C ASN A 80 0.95 0.58 1.80
N LEU A 81 1.70 -0.21 1.03
CA LEU A 81 1.38 -0.48 -0.38
C LEU A 81 0.03 -1.19 -0.52
N LYS A 82 -0.19 -2.22 0.31
CA LYS A 82 -1.47 -2.93 0.38
C LYS A 82 -2.63 -1.99 0.70
N ILE A 83 -2.48 -1.12 1.70
CA ILE A 83 -3.49 -0.11 2.05
C ILE A 83 -3.78 0.81 0.86
N GLY A 84 -2.74 1.27 0.16
CA GLY A 84 -2.88 2.10 -1.04
C GLY A 84 -3.68 1.41 -2.16
N ILE A 85 -3.39 0.13 -2.42
CA ILE A 85 -4.12 -0.66 -3.43
C ILE A 85 -5.60 -0.79 -3.07
N ILE A 86 -5.90 -1.20 -1.83
CA ILE A 86 -7.28 -1.38 -1.38
C ILE A 86 -8.05 -0.06 -1.46
N TYR A 87 -7.43 1.03 -1.03
CA TYR A 87 -8.06 2.35 -1.07
C TYR A 87 -8.33 2.81 -2.51
N GLY A 88 -7.38 2.63 -3.43
CA GLY A 88 -7.55 3.00 -4.83
C GLY A 88 -8.70 2.24 -5.51
N LEU A 89 -8.76 0.92 -5.32
CA LEU A 89 -9.84 0.10 -5.89
C LEU A 89 -11.21 0.47 -5.32
N LEU A 90 -11.28 0.76 -4.01
CA LEU A 90 -12.51 1.15 -3.34
C LEU A 90 -13.00 2.52 -3.84
N VAL A 91 -12.10 3.48 -4.04
CA VAL A 91 -12.44 4.80 -4.61
C VAL A 91 -12.97 4.65 -6.04
N ASP A 92 -12.34 3.82 -6.87
CA ASP A 92 -12.80 3.61 -8.24
C ASP A 92 -14.13 2.84 -8.29
N ALA A 93 -14.34 1.88 -7.39
CA ALA A 93 -15.63 1.18 -7.26
C ALA A 93 -16.75 2.16 -6.86
N PHE A 94 -16.49 3.11 -5.94
CA PHE A 94 -17.46 4.15 -5.61
C PHE A 94 -17.79 5.06 -6.80
N LYS A 95 -16.80 5.41 -7.64
CA LYS A 95 -17.05 6.23 -8.84
C LYS A 95 -17.93 5.53 -9.87
N LEU A 96 -17.83 4.20 -9.97
CA LEU A 96 -18.57 3.39 -10.94
C LEU A 96 -19.93 2.92 -10.41
N GLY A 97 -20.13 2.95 -9.09
CA GLY A 97 -21.36 2.51 -8.42
C GLY A 97 -22.35 3.63 -8.10
N SER A 98 -22.07 4.88 -8.46
CA SER A 98 -22.96 6.05 -8.35
C SER A 98 -23.56 6.43 -9.70
#